data_AF-A0A448MIM7-F1
#
_entry.id   AF-A0A448MIM7-F1
#
_cell.length_a   1.000
_cell.length_b   1.000
_cell.length_c   1.000
_cell.angle_alpha   90.00
_cell.angle_beta   90.00
_cell.angle_gamma   90.00
#
_symmetry.space_group_name_H-M   'P 1'
#
loop_
_entity.id
_entity.type
_entity.pdbx_description
1 polymer ?
#
loop_
_entity_poly.entity_id
_entity_poly.type
_entity_poly.pdbx_seq_one_letter_code
_entity_poly.pdbx_strand_id
1 'polypeptide(L)'
;MKLVKILFITLAAYIPNAWSATDYNIKYSSNYLMPAYVHFKADGTQYSVSAKINIPLYNIVFHSRGTQTVNQFNMVNYQDSRNGKIYSVSKISPTTIEYGKIKDDLKTESLKLPTFDLFTMAFQLSYYDKLPNSFQITNGKNSIQWKM
;
A
#
# COMPACT_ATOMS: atom_id res chain seq x y z
N MET A 1 -22.61 -48.10 -16.38
CA MET A 1 -22.79 -47.21 -15.19
C MET A 1 -21.46 -46.90 -14.50
N LYS A 2 -20.49 -46.26 -15.16
CA LYS A 2 -19.21 -45.87 -14.51
C LYS A 2 -18.65 -44.50 -14.91
N LEU A 3 -19.36 -43.72 -15.74
CA LEU A 3 -18.88 -42.42 -16.23
C LEU A 3 -19.49 -41.21 -15.50
N VAL A 4 -20.50 -41.40 -14.65
CA VAL A 4 -21.22 -40.30 -13.98
C VAL A 4 -20.58 -39.89 -12.65
N LYS A 5 -19.65 -40.68 -12.09
CA LYS A 5 -19.04 -40.40 -10.78
C LYS A 5 -17.85 -39.43 -10.81
N ILE A 6 -17.36 -39.04 -11.99
CA ILE A 6 -16.13 -38.21 -12.10
C ILE A 6 -16.44 -36.71 -12.15
N LEU A 7 -17.68 -36.30 -12.46
CA LEU A 7 -18.00 -34.88 -12.63
C LEU A 7 -18.18 -34.09 -11.33
N PHE A 8 -18.28 -34.74 -10.16
CA PHE A 8 -18.54 -34.06 -8.89
C PHE A 8 -17.30 -33.72 -8.06
N ILE A 9 -16.10 -34.14 -8.48
CA ILE A 9 -14.87 -33.92 -7.70
C ILE A 9 -14.14 -32.64 -8.14
N THR A 10 -14.41 -32.10 -9.34
CA THR A 10 -13.71 -30.92 -9.86
C THR A 10 -14.28 -29.58 -9.38
N LEU A 11 -15.47 -29.55 -8.77
CA LEU A 11 -16.08 -28.30 -8.28
C LEU A 11 -15.66 -27.91 -6.85
N ALA A 12 -14.99 -28.81 -6.11
CA ALA A 12 -14.60 -28.59 -4.72
C ALA A 12 -13.21 -27.92 -4.55
N ALA A 13 -12.50 -27.63 -5.65
CA ALA A 13 -11.12 -27.10 -5.59
C ALA A 13 -11.01 -25.59 -5.90
N TYR A 14 -12.12 -24.88 -6.13
CA TYR A 14 -12.09 -23.42 -6.17
C TYR A 14 -12.34 -22.86 -4.78
N ILE A 15 -11.43 -23.15 -3.86
CA ILE A 15 -11.27 -22.33 -2.67
C ILE A 15 -10.50 -21.11 -3.20
N PRO A 16 -11.13 -19.94 -3.45
CA PRO A 16 -10.34 -18.74 -3.61
C PRO A 16 -9.45 -18.70 -2.37
N ASN A 17 -8.14 -18.67 -2.56
CA ASN A 17 -7.20 -18.45 -1.47
C ASN A 17 -7.57 -17.08 -0.91
N ALA A 18 -8.48 -17.05 0.06
CA ALA A 18 -8.84 -15.90 0.86
C ALA A 18 -7.65 -15.68 1.78
N TRP A 19 -6.51 -15.29 1.20
CA TRP A 19 -5.46 -14.65 1.94
C TRP A 19 -6.10 -13.43 2.56
N SER A 20 -6.21 -13.53 3.87
CA SER A 20 -7.26 -12.98 4.71
C SER A 20 -7.64 -11.56 4.29
N ALA A 21 -8.92 -11.38 3.95
CA ALA A 21 -9.50 -10.06 3.94
C ALA A 21 -9.32 -9.48 5.35
N THR A 22 -8.51 -8.43 5.46
CA THR A 22 -8.13 -7.81 6.71
C THR A 22 -8.55 -6.36 6.71
N ASP A 23 -8.99 -5.90 7.87
CA ASP A 23 -9.39 -4.52 8.14
C ASP A 23 -8.93 -4.20 9.57
N TYR A 24 -7.82 -3.46 9.68
CA TYR A 24 -7.16 -3.16 10.93
C TYR A 24 -7.18 -1.66 11.21
N ASN A 25 -7.65 -1.31 12.41
CA ASN A 25 -7.62 0.04 12.94
C ASN A 25 -6.57 0.10 14.06
N ILE A 26 -5.42 0.69 13.77
CA ILE A 26 -4.28 0.78 14.66
C ILE A 26 -4.23 2.19 15.23
N LYS A 27 -4.26 2.29 16.56
CA LYS A 27 -4.08 3.55 17.28
C LYS A 27 -2.73 3.53 17.99
N TYR A 28 -1.87 4.47 17.65
CA TYR A 28 -0.69 4.79 18.44
C TYR A 28 -0.99 6.00 19.32
N SER A 29 -0.82 5.81 20.63
CA SER A 29 -0.98 6.85 21.64
C SER A 29 0.24 6.81 22.54
N SER A 30 0.96 7.93 22.61
CA SER A 30 2.05 8.12 23.56
C SER A 30 1.74 9.29 24.50
N ASN A 31 2.63 9.51 25.46
CA ASN A 31 2.61 10.69 26.34
C ASN A 31 2.95 12.00 25.60
N TYR A 32 3.52 11.90 24.40
CA TYR A 32 3.69 13.04 23.51
C TYR A 32 2.37 13.27 22.77
N LEU A 33 1.90 14.52 22.71
CA LEU A 33 0.61 14.98 22.18
C LEU A 33 0.45 14.78 20.65
N MET A 34 0.81 13.60 20.13
CA MET A 34 0.90 13.31 18.70
C MET A 34 0.28 11.94 18.37
N PRO A 35 -1.04 11.75 18.61
CA PRO A 35 -1.70 10.48 18.34
C PRO A 35 -1.73 10.22 16.83
N ALA A 36 -1.41 8.98 16.46
CA ALA A 36 -1.48 8.50 15.09
C ALA A 36 -2.50 7.37 14.97
N TYR A 37 -3.27 7.41 13.89
CA TYR A 37 -4.29 6.43 13.56
C TYR A 37 -3.98 5.87 12.18
N VAL A 38 -3.88 4.55 12.06
CA VAL A 38 -3.66 3.88 10.79
C VAL A 38 -4.80 2.92 10.54
N HIS A 39 -5.49 3.12 9.43
CA HIS A 39 -6.47 2.18 8.92
C HIS A 39 -5.84 1.44 7.74
N PHE A 40 -5.67 0.13 7.88
CA PHE A 40 -5.18 -0.74 6.82
C PHE A 40 -6.27 -1.71 6.42
N LYS A 41 -6.47 -1.86 5.11
CA LYS A 41 -7.42 -2.79 4.55
C LYS A 41 -6.80 -3.51 3.37
N ALA A 42 -6.98 -4.83 3.30
CA ALA A 42 -6.56 -5.68 2.20
C ALA A 42 -7.59 -6.77 1.97
N ASP A 43 -8.01 -7.02 0.73
CA ASP A 43 -9.09 -7.98 0.41
C ASP A 43 -8.62 -9.17 -0.45
N GLY A 44 -7.31 -9.33 -0.63
CA GLY A 44 -6.71 -10.33 -1.50
C GLY A 44 -6.52 -9.87 -2.95
N THR A 45 -7.18 -8.79 -3.38
CA THR A 45 -7.03 -8.20 -4.73
C THR A 45 -6.52 -6.76 -4.66
N GLN A 46 -6.99 -5.99 -3.70
CA GLN A 46 -6.66 -4.59 -3.47
C GLN A 46 -6.27 -4.36 -2.03
N TYR A 47 -5.52 -3.30 -1.80
CA TYR A 47 -5.24 -2.82 -0.46
C TYR A 47 -5.29 -1.30 -0.40
N SER A 48 -5.45 -0.79 0.82
CA SER A 48 -5.33 0.62 1.13
C SER A 48 -4.77 0.84 2.53
N VAL A 49 -4.06 1.95 2.70
CA VAL A 49 -3.58 2.47 3.97
C VAL A 49 -4.07 3.91 4.10
N SER A 50 -4.64 4.28 5.24
CA SER A 50 -4.91 5.66 5.62
C SER A 50 -4.28 5.92 6.99
N ALA A 51 -3.19 6.69 7.00
CA ALA A 51 -2.49 7.05 8.23
C ALA A 51 -2.69 8.54 8.54
N LYS A 52 -3.38 8.83 9.65
CA LYS A 52 -3.64 10.17 10.14
C LYS A 52 -2.78 10.45 11.36
N ILE A 53 -1.91 11.45 11.26
CA ILE A 53 -1.07 11.94 12.35
C ILE A 53 -1.59 13.32 12.75
N ASN A 54 -2.03 13.45 14.00
CA ASN A 54 -2.45 14.73 14.55
C ASN A 54 -1.28 15.32 15.33
N ILE A 55 -0.78 16.46 14.88
CA ILE A 55 0.27 17.24 15.51
C ILE A 55 -0.42 18.51 16.05
N PRO A 56 0.04 19.12 17.16
CA PRO A 56 -0.49 20.42 17.57
C PRO A 56 -0.54 21.40 16.39
N LEU A 57 -1.73 21.96 16.12
CA LEU A 57 -2.00 22.91 15.03
C LEU A 57 -1.83 22.36 13.60
N TYR A 58 -1.65 21.05 13.41
CA TYR A 58 -1.44 20.45 12.09
C TYR A 58 -1.98 19.02 11.95
N ASN A 59 -2.64 18.74 10.84
CA ASN A 59 -3.11 17.38 10.53
C ASN A 59 -2.44 16.88 9.26
N ILE A 60 -1.78 15.73 9.35
CA ILE A 60 -1.17 15.06 8.20
C ILE A 60 -1.90 13.75 7.96
N VAL A 61 -2.29 13.52 6.72
CA VAL A 61 -2.93 12.29 6.27
C VAL A 61 -2.13 11.73 5.12
N PHE A 62 -1.61 10.52 5.31
CA PHE A 62 -0.98 9.73 4.27
C PHE A 62 -1.99 8.71 3.79
N HIS A 63 -2.17 8.64 2.47
CA HIS A 63 -3.05 7.66 1.87
C HIS A 63 -2.34 6.92 0.75
N SER A 64 -2.38 5.60 0.82
CA SER A 64 -1.81 4.71 -0.18
C SER A 64 -2.83 3.69 -0.60
N ARG A 65 -2.82 3.30 -1.86
CA ARG A 65 -3.64 2.20 -2.36
C ARG A 65 -2.95 1.48 -3.51
N GLY A 66 -3.40 0.25 -3.75
CA GLY A 66 -2.86 -0.54 -4.83
C GLY A 66 -3.49 -1.92 -4.93
N THR A 67 -2.84 -2.77 -5.73
CA THR A 67 -3.23 -4.17 -5.86
C THR A 67 -2.43 -5.04 -4.90
N GLN A 68 -3.01 -6.19 -4.61
CA GLN A 68 -2.41 -7.23 -3.81
C GLN A 68 -2.18 -8.46 -4.69
N THR A 69 -1.01 -9.08 -4.55
CA THR A 69 -0.72 -10.39 -5.14
C THR A 69 -0.40 -11.38 -4.03
N VAL A 70 -0.18 -12.64 -4.42
CA VAL A 70 0.23 -13.72 -3.50
C VAL A 70 1.59 -13.51 -2.83
N ASN A 71 2.28 -12.40 -3.00
CA ASN A 71 3.58 -12.19 -2.34
C ASN A 71 3.86 -10.72 -2.02
N GLN A 72 3.03 -9.80 -2.49
CA GLN A 72 3.39 -8.39 -2.49
C GLN A 72 2.20 -7.46 -2.62
N PHE A 73 2.32 -6.30 -2.00
CA PHE A 73 1.55 -5.11 -2.37
C PHE A 73 2.21 -4.39 -3.56
N ASN A 74 1.40 -3.95 -4.51
CA ASN A 74 1.83 -3.11 -5.63
C ASN A 74 1.11 -1.77 -5.53
N MET A 75 1.81 -0.76 -5.03
CA MET A 75 1.24 0.59 -4.90
C MET A 75 0.96 1.19 -6.27
N VAL A 76 -0.24 1.73 -6.46
CA VAL A 76 -0.63 2.45 -7.68
C VAL A 76 -0.75 3.95 -7.42
N ASN A 77 -1.03 4.33 -6.17
CA ASN A 77 -1.18 5.71 -5.78
C ASN A 77 -0.75 5.94 -4.33
N TYR A 78 -0.12 7.09 -4.10
CA TYR A 78 0.21 7.64 -2.80
C TYR A 78 -0.17 9.13 -2.76
N GLN A 79 -0.59 9.60 -1.59
CA GLN A 79 -0.92 10.99 -1.32
C GLN A 79 -0.50 11.40 0.10
N ASP A 80 0.18 12.55 0.22
CA ASP A 80 0.36 13.31 1.47
C ASP A 80 -0.59 14.51 1.43
N SER A 81 -1.53 14.56 2.36
CA SER A 81 -2.47 15.65 2.56
C SER A 81 -2.23 16.34 3.90
N ARG A 82 -2.23 17.66 3.89
CA ARG A 82 -1.94 18.49 5.06
C ARG A 82 -3.04 19.51 5.27
N ASN A 83 -3.66 19.50 6.45
CA ASN A 83 -4.84 20.31 6.78
C ASN A 83 -5.94 20.18 5.71
N GLY A 84 -6.16 18.95 5.23
CA GLY A 84 -7.16 18.64 4.20
C GLY A 84 -6.78 19.02 2.76
N LYS A 85 -5.60 19.61 2.53
CA LYS A 85 -5.11 19.95 1.19
C LYS A 85 -4.02 19.00 0.74
N ILE A 86 -4.12 18.52 -0.50
CA ILE A 86 -3.10 17.65 -1.09
C ILE A 86 -1.80 18.44 -1.19
N TYR A 87 -0.75 17.90 -0.59
CA TYR A 87 0.58 18.49 -0.58
C TYR A 87 1.48 17.85 -1.64
N SER A 88 1.49 16.51 -1.73
CA SER A 88 2.26 15.77 -2.72
C SER A 88 1.61 14.44 -3.08
N VAL A 89 1.96 13.91 -4.25
CA VAL A 89 1.39 12.67 -4.79
C VAL A 89 2.45 11.82 -5.46
N SER A 90 2.22 10.51 -5.51
CA SER A 90 2.89 9.61 -6.46
C SER A 90 1.82 8.79 -7.20
N LYS A 91 1.89 8.74 -8.52
CA LYS A 91 1.08 7.88 -9.38
C LYS A 91 2.00 6.88 -10.05
N ILE A 92 1.69 5.60 -9.87
CA ILE A 92 2.53 4.51 -10.35
C ILE A 92 1.75 3.78 -11.43
N SER A 93 2.36 3.70 -12.61
CA SER A 93 1.92 2.88 -13.73
C SER A 93 2.83 1.64 -13.81
N PRO A 94 2.53 0.66 -14.69
CA PRO A 94 3.38 -0.53 -14.84
C PRO A 94 4.85 -0.22 -15.19
N THR A 95 5.13 0.91 -15.84
CA THR A 95 6.47 1.24 -16.35
C THR A 95 6.99 2.61 -15.93
N THR A 96 6.19 3.42 -15.24
CA THR A 96 6.55 4.77 -14.82
C THR A 96 6.03 5.12 -13.43
N ILE A 97 6.71 6.07 -12.80
CA ILE A 97 6.22 6.77 -11.62
C ILE A 97 6.22 8.27 -11.90
N GLU A 98 5.08 8.91 -11.65
CA GLU A 98 4.93 10.36 -11.65
C GLU A 98 4.81 10.83 -10.19
N TYR A 99 5.67 11.72 -9.72
CA TYR A 99 5.66 12.18 -8.32
C TYR A 99 6.08 13.64 -8.18
N GLY A 100 5.63 14.29 -7.11
CA GLY A 100 6.00 15.68 -6.80
C GLY A 100 5.03 16.37 -5.84
N LYS A 101 5.40 17.57 -5.41
CA LYS A 101 4.44 18.46 -4.71
C LYS A 101 3.43 18.97 -5.70
N ILE A 102 2.17 19.13 -5.29
CA ILE A 102 1.11 19.64 -6.17
C ILE A 102 1.36 21.08 -6.64
N LYS A 103 2.08 21.88 -5.85
CA LYS A 103 2.43 23.26 -6.21
C LYS A 103 3.60 23.38 -7.19
N ASP A 104 4.36 22.29 -7.34
CA ASP A 104 5.51 22.21 -8.22
C ASP A 104 5.13 21.30 -9.42
N ASP A 105 5.94 21.25 -10.46
CA ASP A 105 5.74 20.27 -11.53
C ASP A 105 6.04 18.85 -11.04
N LEU A 106 5.25 17.88 -11.53
CA LEU A 106 5.49 16.46 -11.25
C LEU A 106 6.64 15.94 -12.11
N LYS A 107 7.52 15.16 -11.51
CA LYS A 107 8.60 14.46 -12.18
C LYS A 107 8.11 13.09 -12.61
N THR A 108 8.49 12.68 -13.81
CA THR A 108 8.22 11.32 -14.31
C THR A 108 9.53 10.56 -14.49
N GLU A 109 9.57 9.34 -13.98
CA GLU A 109 10.72 8.45 -14.09
C GLU A 109 10.28 7.06 -14.54
N SER A 110 11.19 6.33 -15.20
CA SER A 110 10.97 4.92 -15.55
C SER A 110 11.01 4.06 -14.29
N LEU A 111 9.98 3.24 -14.10
CA LEU A 111 9.84 2.34 -12.98
C LEU A 111 10.52 1.00 -13.30
N LYS A 112 11.44 0.59 -12.42
CA LYS A 112 12.18 -0.69 -12.55
C LYS A 112 12.03 -1.60 -11.34
N LEU A 113 11.57 -1.05 -10.23
CA LEU A 113 11.49 -1.72 -8.94
C LEU A 113 10.09 -1.55 -8.33
N PRO A 114 9.62 -2.51 -7.53
CA PRO A 114 8.48 -2.30 -6.65
C PRO A 114 8.61 -1.00 -5.88
N THR A 115 7.54 -0.20 -5.84
CA THR A 115 7.53 1.06 -5.07
C THR A 115 6.55 0.98 -3.92
N PHE A 116 6.99 1.44 -2.76
CA PHE A 116 6.21 1.54 -1.53
C PHE A 116 6.28 2.97 -0.98
N ASP A 117 5.30 3.37 -0.18
CA ASP A 117 5.51 4.40 0.83
C ASP A 117 5.93 3.74 2.15
N LEU A 118 6.26 4.56 3.16
CA LEU A 118 6.70 4.07 4.47
C LEU A 118 5.70 3.09 5.12
N PHE A 119 4.40 3.39 5.06
CA PHE A 119 3.39 2.56 5.70
C PHE A 119 3.15 1.28 4.90
N THR A 120 3.05 1.37 3.57
CA THR A 120 2.91 0.16 2.75
C THR A 120 4.13 -0.75 2.89
N MET A 121 5.35 -0.21 3.01
CA MET A 121 6.55 -0.99 3.28
C MET A 121 6.46 -1.73 4.63
N ALA A 122 5.99 -1.04 5.69
CA ALA A 122 5.79 -1.67 6.99
C ALA A 122 4.75 -2.81 6.90
N PHE A 123 3.62 -2.58 6.23
CA PHE A 123 2.62 -3.63 6.04
C PHE A 123 3.09 -4.75 5.12
N GLN A 124 3.91 -4.47 4.10
CA GLN A 124 4.55 -5.50 3.28
C GLN A 124 5.38 -6.43 4.16
N LEU A 125 6.21 -5.87 5.03
CA LEU A 125 7.02 -6.63 5.97
C LEU A 125 6.15 -7.40 6.99
N SER A 126 5.13 -6.77 7.56
CA SER A 126 4.27 -7.41 8.57
C SER A 126 3.28 -8.44 8.02
N TYR A 127 2.84 -8.29 6.77
CA TYR A 127 1.83 -9.16 6.16
C TYR A 127 2.48 -10.35 5.44
N TYR A 128 3.65 -10.17 4.82
CA TYR A 128 4.34 -11.22 4.05
C TYR A 128 5.65 -11.70 4.71
N ASP A 129 5.98 -11.18 5.89
CA ASP A 129 7.23 -11.47 6.63
C ASP A 129 8.52 -11.18 5.83
N LYS A 130 8.44 -10.39 4.75
CA LYS A 130 9.59 -10.05 3.89
C LYS A 130 9.39 -8.78 3.07
N LEU A 131 10.50 -8.13 2.77
CA LEU A 131 10.61 -7.11 1.72
C LEU A 131 11.25 -7.70 0.45
N PRO A 132 10.98 -7.14 -0.74
CA PRO A 132 11.74 -7.48 -1.94
C PRO A 132 13.24 -7.16 -1.75
N ASN A 133 14.12 -7.93 -2.39
CA ASN A 133 15.59 -7.70 -2.32
C ASN A 133 16.01 -6.30 -2.80
N SER A 134 15.21 -5.70 -3.68
CA SER A 134 15.39 -4.32 -4.14
C SER A 134 14.03 -3.69 -4.37
N PHE A 135 13.86 -2.46 -3.89
CA PHE A 135 12.60 -1.74 -3.98
C PHE A 135 12.88 -0.23 -3.94
N GLN A 136 11.83 0.56 -4.14
CA GLN A 136 11.86 2.00 -4.12
C GLN A 136 10.90 2.50 -3.04
N ILE A 137 11.30 3.55 -2.33
CA ILE A 137 10.42 4.27 -1.40
C ILE A 137 10.11 5.65 -1.97
N THR A 138 8.84 6.04 -1.92
CA THR A 138 8.42 7.40 -2.21
C THR A 138 7.67 8.03 -1.05
N ASN A 139 7.80 9.34 -0.90
CA ASN A 139 7.01 10.16 0.03
C ASN A 139 6.14 11.18 -0.73
N GLY A 140 5.85 10.92 -2.00
CA GLY A 140 5.12 11.86 -2.86
C GLY A 140 5.98 12.99 -3.42
N LYS A 141 7.11 13.34 -2.81
CA LYS A 141 8.00 14.42 -3.28
C LYS A 141 9.24 13.90 -3.98
N ASN A 142 9.78 12.82 -3.44
CA ASN A 142 11.01 12.20 -3.88
C ASN A 142 10.79 10.69 -4.04
N SER A 143 11.70 10.07 -4.76
CA SER A 143 11.76 8.62 -4.92
C SER A 143 13.21 8.14 -4.73
N ILE A 144 13.42 7.13 -3.88
CA ILE A 144 14.75 6.63 -3.50
C ILE A 144 14.78 5.11 -3.59
N GLN A 145 15.80 4.56 -4.22
CA GLN A 145 15.99 3.10 -4.35
C GLN A 145 16.76 2.54 -3.17
N TRP A 146 16.34 1.35 -2.73
CA TRP A 146 16.93 0.59 -1.64
C TRP A 146 17.28 -0.83 -2.10
N LYS A 147 18.39 -1.34 -1.58
CA LYS A 147 18.84 -2.71 -1.76
C LYS A 147 19.19 -3.27 -0.38
N MET A 148 18.64 -4.44 -0.06
CA MET A 148 18.93 -5.16 1.19
C MET A 148 20.26 -5.89 1.12
#